data_AF-A0A942HXM5-F1
#
_entry.id   AF-A0A942HXM5-F1
#
_cell.length_a   1.000
_cell.length_b   1.000
_cell.length_c   1.000
_cell.angle_alpha   90.00
_cell.angle_beta   90.00
_cell.angle_gamma   90.00
#
_symmetry.space_group_name_H-M   'P 1'
#
loop_
_entity.id
_entity.type
_entity.pdbx_description
1 polymer ?
#
loop_
_entity_poly.entity_id
_entity_poly.type
_entity_poly.pdbx_seq_one_letter_code
_entity_poly.pdbx_strand_id
1 'polypeptide(L)'
;MNKSTSLLTKTLGMMIIIMPLAQSASADMTMQNVQIQNCASQGDTCLTVKAPQAQVSSAKPIYFMKDVEVEIGTKGRTERSVKSQGYLDFGSNQLVLQSIDKKGTLTEEVYNLTTLQKQVFVTR
;
A
#
# COMPACT_ATOMS: atom_id res chain seq x y z
N MET A 1 74.95 8.78 -29.34
CA MET A 1 74.11 7.92 -30.19
C MET A 1 73.67 6.71 -29.36
N ASN A 2 72.42 6.25 -29.56
CA ASN A 2 71.67 5.17 -28.90
C ASN A 2 71.26 5.44 -27.45
N LYS A 3 70.06 5.97 -27.18
CA LYS A 3 68.73 5.31 -27.15
C LYS A 3 68.71 4.04 -26.30
N SER A 4 68.13 4.13 -25.11
CA SER A 4 67.05 3.24 -24.66
C SER A 4 66.40 3.80 -23.39
N THR A 5 65.30 4.49 -23.62
CA THR A 5 64.17 4.68 -22.71
C THR A 5 63.66 3.33 -22.21
N SER A 6 63.42 3.21 -20.91
CA SER A 6 62.40 2.31 -20.39
C SER A 6 61.65 3.00 -19.25
N LEU A 7 60.42 3.41 -19.57
CA LEU A 7 59.41 3.86 -18.63
C LEU A 7 58.95 2.63 -17.83
N LEU A 8 59.22 2.60 -16.54
CA LEU A 8 58.41 1.81 -15.61
C LEU A 8 57.28 2.71 -15.10
N THR A 9 56.15 2.53 -15.77
CA THR A 9 54.83 3.07 -15.48
C THR A 9 54.49 3.07 -13.99
N LYS A 10 54.08 4.25 -13.50
CA LYS A 10 53.33 4.41 -12.26
C LYS A 10 52.10 3.51 -12.30
N THR A 11 52.07 2.46 -11.50
CA THR A 11 50.82 1.84 -11.08
C THR A 11 50.11 2.85 -10.18
N LEU A 12 49.25 3.68 -10.78
CA LEU A 12 48.12 4.25 -10.04
C LEU A 12 47.34 3.05 -9.51
N GLY A 13 47.41 2.80 -8.20
CA GLY A 13 46.49 1.92 -7.53
C GLY A 13 45.08 2.46 -7.75
N MET A 14 44.38 1.87 -8.73
CA MET A 14 42.97 2.10 -8.95
C MET A 14 42.26 1.47 -7.75
N MET A 15 42.00 2.31 -6.73
CA MET A 15 41.12 1.96 -5.63
C MET A 15 39.72 1.83 -6.23
N ILE A 16 39.35 0.60 -6.62
CA ILE A 16 37.95 0.29 -6.87
C ILE A 16 37.29 0.29 -5.50
N ILE A 17 36.75 1.44 -5.10
CA ILE A 17 35.73 1.47 -4.07
C ILE A 17 34.53 0.77 -4.70
N ILE A 18 34.40 -0.52 -4.42
CA ILE A 18 33.14 -1.22 -4.61
C ILE A 18 32.24 -0.63 -3.54
N MET A 19 31.66 0.54 -3.82
CA MET A 19 30.52 0.99 -3.05
C MET A 19 29.49 -0.13 -3.21
N PRO A 20 28.96 -0.72 -2.14
CA PRO A 20 27.72 -1.43 -2.29
C PRO A 20 26.78 -0.39 -2.90
N LEU A 21 26.36 -0.63 -4.15
CA LEU A 21 25.14 -0.05 -4.67
C LEU A 21 24.14 -0.37 -3.57
N ALA A 22 23.84 0.62 -2.73
CA ALA A 22 22.69 0.59 -1.88
C ALA A 22 21.55 0.47 -2.88
N GLN A 23 21.15 -0.78 -3.17
CA GLN A 23 19.76 -1.08 -3.43
C GLN A 23 19.08 -0.52 -2.20
N SER A 24 18.65 0.74 -2.30
CA SER A 24 17.53 1.24 -1.55
C SER A 24 16.37 0.35 -1.96
N ALA A 25 16.33 -0.84 -1.38
CA ALA A 25 15.14 -1.63 -1.24
C ALA A 25 14.20 -0.67 -0.50
N SER A 26 13.34 -0.03 -1.27
CA SER A 26 12.23 0.73 -0.77
C SER A 26 11.34 -0.31 -0.09
N ALA A 27 11.70 -0.68 1.14
CA ALA A 27 11.12 -1.80 1.84
C ALA A 27 9.64 -1.48 2.02
N ASP A 28 8.78 -2.23 1.34
CA ASP A 28 7.35 -2.15 1.58
C ASP A 28 7.14 -2.46 3.07
N MET A 29 6.68 -1.46 3.80
CA MET A 29 6.54 -1.58 5.25
C MET A 29 5.33 -2.47 5.53
N THR A 30 5.53 -3.48 6.35
CA THR A 30 4.46 -4.36 6.78
C THR A 30 3.96 -3.93 8.16
N MET A 31 2.68 -3.62 8.26
CA MET A 31 1.97 -3.37 9.52
C MET A 31 1.14 -4.59 9.90
N GLN A 32 1.10 -4.92 11.19
CA GLN A 32 0.33 -6.05 11.73
C GLN A 32 -0.87 -5.53 12.54
N ASN A 33 -1.96 -6.29 12.57
CA ASN A 33 -3.19 -5.99 13.31
C ASN A 33 -3.72 -4.56 13.05
N VAL A 34 -3.88 -4.21 11.79
CA VAL A 34 -4.33 -2.88 11.36
C VAL A 34 -5.78 -2.69 11.77
N GLN A 35 -6.05 -1.57 12.43
CA GLN A 35 -7.40 -1.07 12.70
C GLN A 35 -7.44 0.43 12.44
N ILE A 36 -8.36 0.86 11.57
CA ILE A 36 -8.54 2.26 11.19
C ILE A 36 -10.01 2.59 11.34
N GLN A 37 -10.31 3.68 12.06
CA GLN A 37 -11.66 4.16 12.23
C GLN A 37 -11.76 5.56 11.63
N ASN A 38 -12.80 5.81 10.85
CA ASN A 38 -13.10 7.11 10.29
C ASN A 38 -14.58 7.40 10.42
N CYS A 39 -14.93 8.61 10.86
CA CYS A 39 -16.32 9.02 11.08
C CYS A 39 -16.65 10.20 10.18
N ALA A 40 -17.87 10.20 9.62
CA ALA A 40 -18.35 11.31 8.82
C ALA A 40 -18.39 12.59 9.66
N SER A 41 -18.17 13.75 9.04
CA SER A 41 -18.10 15.04 9.75
C SER A 41 -19.36 15.42 10.53
N GLN A 42 -20.52 14.86 10.16
CA GLN A 42 -21.79 15.04 10.88
C GLN A 42 -22.04 13.96 11.96
N GLY A 43 -21.08 13.06 12.21
CA GLY A 43 -21.01 12.19 13.39
C GLY A 43 -21.94 10.98 13.43
N ASP A 44 -22.90 10.87 12.50
CA ASP A 44 -23.91 9.80 12.56
C ASP A 44 -23.47 8.47 11.95
N THR A 45 -22.37 8.45 11.19
CA THR A 45 -21.82 7.25 10.56
C THR A 45 -20.31 7.14 10.81
N CYS A 46 -19.86 5.95 11.21
CA CYS A 46 -18.45 5.60 11.35
C CYS A 46 -18.14 4.31 10.59
N LEU A 47 -17.00 4.30 9.91
CA LEU A 47 -16.41 3.17 9.21
C LEU A 47 -15.19 2.69 9.99
N THR A 48 -15.17 1.42 10.37
CA THR A 48 -13.99 0.76 10.94
C THR A 48 -13.49 -0.30 9.98
N VAL A 49 -12.20 -0.23 9.64
CA VAL A 49 -11.50 -1.19 8.78
C VAL A 49 -10.50 -1.94 9.65
N LYS A 50 -10.53 -3.27 9.61
CA LYS A 50 -9.57 -4.13 10.31
C LYS A 50 -8.95 -5.11 9.34
N ALA A 51 -7.66 -5.36 9.49
CA ALA A 51 -6.95 -6.38 8.73
C ALA A 51 -5.82 -6.98 9.56
N PRO A 52 -5.51 -8.29 9.41
CA PRO A 52 -4.38 -8.90 10.08
C PRO A 52 -3.05 -8.25 9.66
N GLN A 53 -2.96 -7.79 8.42
CA GLN A 53 -1.75 -7.18 7.88
C GLN A 53 -2.08 -6.11 6.83
N ALA A 54 -1.27 -5.05 6.76
CA ALA A 54 -1.21 -4.15 5.62
C ALA A 54 0.23 -4.02 5.08
N GLN A 55 0.36 -3.96 3.76
CA GLN A 55 1.60 -3.58 3.08
C GLN A 55 1.48 -2.14 2.62
N VAL A 56 2.42 -1.30 3.04
CA VAL A 56 2.47 0.11 2.66
C VAL A 56 3.34 0.25 1.42
N SER A 57 2.78 0.83 0.37
CA SER A 57 3.58 1.17 -0.81
C SER A 57 4.66 2.18 -0.44
N SER A 58 5.89 1.90 -0.85
CA SER A 58 7.00 2.83 -0.64
C SER A 58 6.91 4.12 -1.47
N ALA A 59 6.10 4.14 -2.53
CA ALA A 59 5.97 5.30 -3.42
C ALA A 59 4.82 6.25 -3.05
N LYS A 60 3.77 5.73 -2.38
CA LYS A 60 2.57 6.47 -1.98
C LYS A 60 2.01 5.88 -0.68
N PRO A 61 1.32 6.65 0.17
CA PRO A 61 0.69 6.14 1.39
C PRO A 61 -0.58 5.32 1.07
N ILE A 62 -0.40 4.25 0.30
CA ILE A 62 -1.42 3.28 -0.06
C ILE A 62 -1.17 2.02 0.76
N TYR A 63 -2.18 1.56 1.47
CA TYR A 63 -2.13 0.44 2.39
C TYR A 63 -2.91 -0.72 1.79
N PHE A 64 -2.22 -1.70 1.22
CA PHE A 64 -2.83 -2.90 0.66
C PHE A 64 -3.08 -3.93 1.76
N MET A 65 -4.29 -4.48 1.83
CA MET A 65 -4.74 -5.37 2.89
C MET A 65 -5.44 -6.61 2.31
N LYS A 66 -5.36 -7.71 3.05
CA LYS A 66 -6.11 -8.95 2.80
C LYS A 66 -6.98 -9.29 4.00
N ASP A 67 -8.02 -10.08 3.77
CA ASP A 67 -8.97 -10.51 4.82
C ASP A 67 -9.52 -9.31 5.61
N VAL A 68 -9.98 -8.31 4.86
CA VAL A 68 -10.38 -7.01 5.38
C VAL A 68 -11.77 -7.13 5.98
N GLU A 69 -11.86 -6.89 7.28
CA GLU A 69 -13.13 -6.70 7.96
C GLU A 69 -13.51 -5.23 7.92
N VAL A 70 -14.76 -4.97 7.53
CA VAL A 70 -15.31 -3.62 7.52
C VAL A 70 -16.59 -3.59 8.33
N GLU A 71 -16.64 -2.62 9.24
CA GLU A 71 -17.79 -2.33 10.09
C GLU A 71 -18.28 -0.92 9.81
N ILE A 72 -19.57 -0.77 9.49
CA ILE A 72 -20.22 0.53 9.29
C ILE A 72 -21.28 0.67 10.37
N GLY A 73 -21.04 1.57 11.32
CA GLY A 73 -22.00 1.96 12.34
C GLY A 73 -22.73 3.22 11.91
N THR A 74 -24.06 3.18 11.85
CA THR A 74 -24.93 4.35 11.78
C THR A 74 -25.79 4.37 13.03
N LYS A 75 -26.21 5.53 13.55
CA LYS A 75 -27.02 5.63 14.78
C LYS A 75 -28.08 4.51 14.93
N GLY A 76 -27.84 3.57 15.84
CA GLY A 76 -28.72 2.44 16.15
C GLY A 76 -28.59 1.18 15.27
N ARG A 77 -27.65 1.14 14.32
CA ARG A 77 -27.41 0.00 13.41
C ARG A 77 -25.92 -0.16 13.09
N THR A 78 -25.43 -1.38 13.19
CA THR A 78 -24.07 -1.73 12.76
C THR A 78 -24.12 -2.85 11.73
N GLU A 79 -23.43 -2.67 10.63
CA GLU A 79 -23.25 -3.69 9.59
C GLU A 79 -21.78 -4.10 9.54
N ARG A 80 -21.54 -5.41 9.40
CA ARG A 80 -20.19 -5.97 9.30
C ARG A 80 -20.08 -6.82 8.05
N SER A 81 -18.97 -6.70 7.35
CA SER A 81 -18.66 -7.54 6.20
C SER A 81 -17.18 -7.89 6.18
N VAL A 82 -16.84 -8.99 5.50
CA VAL A 82 -15.46 -9.41 5.26
C VAL A 82 -15.21 -9.45 3.76
N LYS A 83 -14.08 -8.90 3.34
CA LYS A 83 -13.66 -8.76 1.94
C LYS A 83 -12.29 -9.42 1.78
N SER A 84 -12.09 -10.12 0.66
CA SER A 84 -10.85 -10.87 0.43
C SER A 84 -9.62 -9.95 0.36
N GLN A 85 -9.79 -8.75 -0.20
CA GLN A 85 -8.73 -7.76 -0.32
C GLN A 85 -9.29 -6.34 -0.38
N GLY A 86 -8.42 -5.38 -0.12
CA GLY A 86 -8.74 -3.97 -0.29
C GLY A 86 -7.51 -3.10 -0.14
N TYR A 87 -7.66 -1.80 -0.39
CA TYR A 87 -6.62 -0.84 -0.10
C TYR A 87 -7.18 0.48 0.41
N LEU A 88 -6.41 1.15 1.26
CA LEU A 88 -6.66 2.54 1.65
C LEU A 88 -5.70 3.44 0.90
N ASP A 89 -6.25 4.40 0.17
CA ASP A 89 -5.50 5.48 -0.46
C ASP A 89 -5.89 6.81 0.20
N PHE A 90 -5.06 7.26 1.14
CA PHE A 90 -5.26 8.55 1.80
C PHE A 90 -5.04 9.75 0.86
N GLY A 91 -4.26 9.58 -0.21
CA GLY A 91 -4.06 10.64 -1.21
C GLY A 91 -5.31 10.91 -2.04
N SER A 92 -6.07 9.86 -2.34
CA SER A 92 -7.37 9.95 -3.05
C SER A 92 -8.57 9.97 -2.10
N ASN A 93 -8.33 9.88 -0.79
CA ASN A 93 -9.35 9.82 0.26
C ASN A 93 -10.36 8.67 0.06
N GLN A 94 -9.85 7.47 -0.23
CA GLN A 94 -10.67 6.32 -0.61
C GLN A 94 -10.28 5.04 0.15
N LEU A 95 -11.29 4.25 0.49
CA LEU A 95 -11.15 2.82 0.76
C LEU A 95 -11.74 2.08 -0.43
N VAL A 96 -10.98 1.15 -1.01
CA VAL A 96 -11.46 0.25 -2.05
C VAL A 96 -11.43 -1.17 -1.52
N LEU A 97 -12.57 -1.86 -1.60
CA LEU A 97 -12.72 -3.25 -1.18
C LEU A 97 -13.08 -4.10 -2.40
N GLN A 98 -12.44 -5.24 -2.55
CA GLN A 98 -12.65 -6.12 -3.68
C GLN A 98 -13.11 -7.50 -3.19
N SER A 99 -14.06 -8.07 -3.92
CA SER A 99 -14.50 -9.45 -3.74
C SER A 99 -14.70 -10.09 -5.11
N ILE A 100 -14.26 -11.34 -5.24
CA ILE A 100 -14.48 -12.15 -6.44
C ILE A 100 -15.45 -13.28 -6.07
N ASP A 101 -16.57 -13.37 -6.79
CA ASP A 101 -17.55 -14.43 -6.56
C ASP A 101 -17.11 -15.76 -7.19
N LYS A 102 -17.88 -16.83 -6.95
CA LYS A 102 -17.59 -18.17 -7.49
C LYS A 102 -17.60 -18.24 -9.02
N LYS A 103 -18.16 -17.24 -9.70
CA LYS A 103 -18.24 -17.14 -11.15
C LYS A 103 -17.10 -16.31 -11.73
N GLY A 104 -16.20 -15.79 -10.88
CA GLY A 104 -15.11 -14.91 -11.29
C GLY A 104 -15.51 -13.44 -11.42
N THR A 105 -16.74 -13.06 -11.02
CA THR A 105 -17.19 -11.67 -11.09
C THR A 105 -16.45 -10.84 -10.03
N LEU A 106 -15.70 -9.83 -10.47
CA LEU A 106 -15.07 -8.87 -9.57
C LEU A 106 -16.09 -7.80 -9.18
N THR A 107 -16.30 -7.61 -7.89
CA THR A 107 -17.05 -6.48 -7.33
C THR A 107 -16.09 -5.60 -6.54
N GLU A 108 -16.09 -4.31 -6.83
CA GLU A 108 -15.34 -3.29 -6.10
C GLU A 108 -16.32 -2.36 -5.36
N GLU A 109 -16.13 -2.20 -4.06
CA GLU A 109 -16.82 -1.19 -3.26
C GLU A 109 -15.84 -0.07 -2.95
N VAL A 110 -16.14 1.15 -3.40
CA VAL A 110 -15.32 2.34 -3.17
C VAL A 110 -16.04 3.24 -2.18
N TYR A 111 -15.42 3.47 -1.03
CA TYR A 111 -15.90 4.40 0.00
C TYR A 111 -15.07 5.68 -0.06
N ASN A 112 -15.73 6.83 -0.11
CA ASN A 112 -15.08 8.11 0.16
C ASN A 112 -14.85 8.22 1.67
N LEU A 113 -13.61 8.41 2.11
CA LEU A 113 -13.27 8.40 3.53
C LEU A 113 -13.78 9.65 4.28
N THR A 114 -14.09 10.76 3.61
CA THR A 114 -14.67 11.94 4.27
C THR A 114 -16.19 11.82 4.43
N THR A 115 -16.89 11.39 3.37
CA THR A 115 -18.36 11.36 3.36
C THR A 115 -18.94 10.00 3.77
N LEU A 116 -18.11 8.95 3.75
CA LEU A 116 -18.48 7.55 3.92
C LEU A 116 -19.52 7.04 2.90
N GLN A 117 -19.72 7.77 1.81
CA GLN A 117 -20.57 7.32 0.70
C GLN A 117 -19.90 6.19 -0.06
N LYS A 118 -20.70 5.17 -0.42
CA LYS A 118 -20.26 3.97 -1.13
C LYS A 118 -20.69 4.01 -2.60
N GLN A 119 -19.79 3.63 -3.48
CA GLN A 119 -20.07 3.28 -4.88
C GLN A 119 -19.69 1.82 -5.12
N VAL A 120 -20.44 1.14 -5.99
CA VAL A 120 -20.21 -0.28 -6.30
C VAL A 120 -20.00 -0.44 -7.79
N PHE A 121 -18.89 -1.07 -8.15
CA PHE A 121 -18.52 -1.38 -9.53
C PHE A 121 -18.46 -2.89 -9.70
N VAL A 122 -18.99 -3.40 -10.82
CA VAL A 122 -19.03 -4.84 -11.11
C VAL A 122 -18.42 -5.07 -12.47
N THR A 123 -17.37 -5.88 -12.52
CA THR A 123 -16.68 -6.28 -13.75
C THR A 123 -16.88 -7.78 -13.96
N ARG A 124 -17.27 -8.15 -15.19
CA ARG A 124 -17.54 -9.53 -15.62
C ARG A 124 -16.49 -10.03 -16.59
#